data_AF-A0A7J3WPX5-F1
#
_entry.id   AF-A0A7J3WPX5-F1
#
_cell.length_a   1.000
_cell.length_b   1.000
_cell.length_c   1.000
_cell.angle_alpha   90.00
_cell.angle_beta   90.00
_cell.angle_gamma   90.00
#
_symmetry.space_group_name_H-M   'P 1'
#
loop_
_entity.id
_entity.type
_entity.pdbx_description
1 polymer ?
#
loop_
_entity_poly.entity_id
_entity_poly.type
_entity_poly.pdbx_seq_one_letter_code
_entity_poly.pdbx_strand_id
1 'polypeptide(L)'
;MITIVIKGNKAHSSPEFLLKDLPGSGGRMDVMCRCLTSSLLLSHDIRTDVEVILCLEGPPTPPRTIRVRGDKVRYLSPDERSTAILLQKALRAYEPGEEVESTPGIYVSDASFKDIVEENMERLVVLDEKGDDMASCTLPSDPCFVLGDHIGFEPEEDKLLHDAPLRVSVSPRVLHASHCIVLLLNRIDRDVNGQSFL
;
A
#
# COMPACT_ATOMS: atom_id res chain seq x y z
N MET A 1 9.48 5.57 -10.70
CA MET A 1 8.61 4.47 -10.23
C MET A 1 7.89 4.99 -8.99
N ILE A 2 6.60 4.75 -8.85
CA ILE A 2 5.86 5.18 -7.66
C ILE A 2 5.73 3.97 -6.75
N THR A 3 6.25 4.04 -5.52
CA THR A 3 6.04 2.99 -4.52
C THR A 3 4.95 3.44 -3.55
N ILE A 4 4.00 2.55 -3.24
CA ILE A 4 2.94 2.81 -2.26
C ILE A 4 2.99 1.70 -1.20
N VAL A 5 3.33 2.07 0.03
CA VAL A 5 3.44 1.19 1.20
C VAL A 5 2.21 1.37 2.08
N ILE A 6 1.40 0.32 2.22
CA ILE A 6 0.22 0.30 3.08
C ILE A 6 0.49 -0.57 4.30
N LYS A 7 0.40 0.03 5.50
CA LYS A 7 0.51 -0.69 6.76
C LYS A 7 -0.86 -1.16 7.27
N GLY A 8 -1.06 -2.46 7.28
CA GLY A 8 -2.24 -3.14 7.82
C GLY A 8 -2.02 -3.65 9.22
N ASN A 9 -2.34 -2.82 10.22
CA ASN A 9 -2.17 -3.15 11.65
C ASN A 9 -2.85 -4.46 12.07
N LYS A 10 -4.03 -4.73 11.52
CA LYS A 10 -4.80 -5.94 11.84
C LYS A 10 -4.86 -6.94 10.71
N ALA A 11 -4.34 -6.61 9.53
CA ALA A 11 -4.48 -7.45 8.35
C ALA A 11 -3.76 -8.78 8.58
N HIS A 12 -4.49 -9.89 8.46
CA HIS A 12 -3.96 -11.19 8.81
C HIS A 12 -2.72 -11.55 7.97
N SER A 13 -1.69 -12.02 8.67
CA SER A 13 -0.41 -12.46 8.12
C SER A 13 -0.39 -13.95 7.74
N SER A 14 -1.57 -14.55 7.56
CA SER A 14 -1.72 -15.95 7.14
C SER A 14 -2.84 -16.09 6.12
N PRO A 15 -2.84 -17.15 5.29
CA PRO A 15 -3.90 -17.36 4.31
C PRO A 15 -5.23 -17.84 4.94
N GLU A 16 -5.28 -18.01 6.26
CA GLU A 16 -6.37 -18.62 7.01
C GLU A 16 -7.45 -17.60 7.38
N PHE A 17 -8.04 -16.97 6.36
CA PHE A 17 -9.20 -16.09 6.51
C PHE A 17 -10.32 -16.46 5.53
N LEU A 18 -11.54 -16.06 5.87
CA LEU A 18 -12.73 -16.39 5.08
C LEU A 18 -12.95 -15.32 4.00
N LEU A 19 -13.01 -15.74 2.73
CA LEU A 19 -13.33 -14.83 1.61
C LEU A 19 -14.72 -14.18 1.71
N LYS A 20 -15.62 -14.76 2.52
CA LYS A 20 -16.95 -14.20 2.82
C LYS A 20 -16.95 -13.19 3.98
N ASP A 21 -15.82 -13.02 4.65
CA ASP A 21 -15.64 -12.12 5.79
C ASP A 21 -14.21 -11.56 5.82
N LEU A 22 -13.86 -10.80 4.78
CA LEU A 22 -12.58 -10.09 4.69
C LEU A 22 -12.40 -9.05 5.82
N PRO A 23 -13.43 -8.31 6.27
CA PRO A 23 -13.26 -7.33 7.34
C PRO A 23 -13.01 -7.95 8.71
N GLY A 24 -13.74 -9.02 9.07
CA GLY A 24 -13.63 -9.70 10.35
C GLY A 24 -12.48 -10.69 10.36
N SER A 25 -12.70 -11.86 9.76
CA SER A 25 -11.75 -12.97 9.77
C SER A 25 -10.41 -12.70 9.06
N GLY A 26 -10.35 -11.69 8.18
CA GLY A 26 -9.11 -11.24 7.52
C GLY A 26 -8.44 -10.04 8.21
N GLY A 27 -9.03 -9.52 9.28
CA GLY A 27 -8.49 -8.38 10.02
C GLY A 27 -8.41 -7.11 9.16
N ARG A 28 -9.51 -6.76 8.50
CA ARG A 28 -9.59 -5.66 7.52
C ARG A 28 -8.82 -5.91 6.22
N MET A 29 -8.74 -7.16 5.77
CA MET A 29 -8.18 -7.52 4.46
C MET A 29 -8.92 -6.83 3.29
N ASP A 30 -10.19 -6.46 3.49
CA ASP A 30 -10.96 -5.64 2.55
C ASP A 30 -10.30 -4.28 2.26
N VAL A 31 -9.66 -3.67 3.27
CA VAL A 31 -8.90 -2.42 3.11
C VAL A 31 -7.68 -2.64 2.24
N MET A 32 -6.92 -3.71 2.46
CA MET A 32 -5.74 -4.06 1.65
C MET A 32 -6.13 -4.29 0.19
N CYS A 33 -7.23 -5.01 -0.04
CA CYS A 33 -7.74 -5.27 -1.38
C CYS A 33 -8.10 -3.96 -2.11
N ARG A 34 -8.85 -3.06 -1.46
CA ARG A 34 -9.20 -1.75 -2.05
C ARG A 34 -8.00 -0.86 -2.28
N CYS A 35 -7.00 -0.88 -1.39
CA CYS A 35 -5.78 -0.10 -1.58
C CYS A 35 -5.00 -0.64 -2.80
N LEU A 36 -4.87 -1.95 -2.93
CA LEU A 36 -4.19 -2.58 -4.07
C LEU A 36 -4.88 -2.25 -5.39
N THR A 37 -6.21 -2.39 -5.46
CA THR A 37 -6.95 -2.07 -6.70
C THR A 37 -6.92 -0.58 -7.02
N SER A 38 -7.05 0.30 -6.01
CA SER A 38 -6.95 1.77 -6.20
C SER A 38 -5.56 2.22 -6.64
N SER A 39 -4.52 1.47 -6.27
CA SER A 39 -3.14 1.78 -6.63
C SER A 39 -2.81 1.39 -8.07
N LEU A 40 -3.37 0.29 -8.57
CA LEU A 40 -2.92 -0.33 -9.82
C LEU A 40 -3.92 -0.23 -10.97
N LEU A 41 -5.23 -0.26 -10.71
CA LEU A 41 -6.21 -0.43 -11.79
C LEU A 41 -6.66 0.91 -12.37
N LEU A 42 -6.63 0.98 -13.71
CA LEU A 42 -7.32 1.96 -14.52
C LEU A 42 -8.55 1.30 -15.16
N SER A 43 -9.41 2.09 -15.83
CA SER A 43 -10.63 1.55 -16.47
C SER A 43 -10.35 0.43 -17.49
N HIS A 44 -9.23 0.52 -18.21
CA HIS A 44 -8.88 -0.42 -19.28
C HIS A 44 -7.42 -0.88 -19.24
N ASP A 45 -6.70 -0.57 -18.15
CA ASP A 45 -5.26 -0.85 -18.07
C ASP A 45 -4.82 -1.00 -16.60
N ILE A 46 -3.54 -1.34 -16.43
CA ILE A 46 -2.85 -1.38 -15.14
C ILE A 46 -1.73 -0.35 -15.16
N ARG A 47 -1.56 0.40 -14.07
CA ARG A 47 -0.43 1.31 -13.88
C ARG A 47 0.87 0.51 -13.80
N THR A 48 1.65 0.50 -14.87
CA THR A 48 2.91 -0.25 -14.95
C THR A 48 4.07 0.45 -14.22
N ASP A 49 3.88 1.70 -13.83
CA ASP A 49 4.83 2.56 -13.14
C ASP A 49 4.58 2.63 -11.61
N VAL A 50 3.70 1.76 -11.09
CA VAL A 50 3.38 1.67 -9.66
C VAL A 50 3.79 0.30 -9.09
N GLU A 51 4.44 0.32 -7.94
CA GLU A 51 4.69 -0.83 -7.07
C GLU A 51 3.94 -0.64 -5.74
N VAL A 52 3.25 -1.68 -5.29
CA VAL A 52 2.49 -1.66 -4.03
C VAL A 52 3.13 -2.63 -3.04
N ILE A 53 3.34 -2.19 -1.81
CA ILE A 53 3.85 -3.00 -0.70
C ILE A 53 2.78 -3.02 0.39
N LEU A 54 2.27 -4.21 0.71
CA LEU A 54 1.30 -4.42 1.78
C LEU A 54 2.01 -5.04 2.98
N CYS A 55 2.16 -4.29 4.07
CA CYS A 55 2.72 -4.78 5.34
C CYS A 55 1.57 -5.29 6.22
N LEU A 56 1.49 -6.60 6.43
CA LEU A 56 0.43 -7.28 7.18
C LEU A 56 0.95 -7.63 8.58
N GLU A 57 0.50 -6.86 9.56
CA GLU A 57 0.98 -6.92 10.96
C GLU A 57 -0.01 -7.67 11.88
N GLY A 58 -1.12 -8.16 11.33
CA GLY A 58 -2.11 -8.92 12.08
C GLY A 58 -1.67 -10.34 12.42
N PRO A 59 -2.35 -11.02 13.36
CA PRO A 59 -2.09 -12.41 13.70
C PRO A 59 -2.31 -13.37 12.51
N PRO A 60 -1.89 -14.64 12.61
CA PRO A 60 -1.19 -15.29 13.71
C PRO A 60 0.35 -15.19 13.65
N THR A 61 0.93 -14.85 12.51
CA THR A 61 2.39 -14.91 12.30
C THR A 61 2.94 -13.63 11.63
N PRO A 62 2.73 -12.44 12.21
CA PRO A 62 3.31 -11.23 11.66
C PRO A 62 4.84 -11.21 11.82
N PRO A 63 5.57 -10.47 10.97
CA PRO A 63 5.06 -9.72 9.82
C PRO A 63 4.91 -10.61 8.58
N ARG A 64 4.03 -10.20 7.64
CA ARG A 64 4.12 -10.62 6.24
C ARG A 64 4.07 -9.41 5.34
N THR A 65 4.94 -9.38 4.35
CA THR A 65 4.94 -8.34 3.35
C THR A 65 4.60 -8.93 1.98
N ILE A 66 3.65 -8.30 1.29
CA ILE A 66 3.30 -8.67 -0.09
C ILE A 66 3.66 -7.49 -0.99
N ARG A 67 4.55 -7.73 -1.95
CA ARG A 67 4.96 -6.75 -2.95
C ARG A 67 4.29 -7.07 -4.28
N VAL A 68 3.62 -6.09 -4.88
CA VAL A 68 2.89 -6.22 -6.14
C VAL A 68 3.44 -5.22 -7.15
N ARG A 69 3.94 -5.74 -8.27
CA ARG A 69 4.54 -4.96 -9.35
C ARG A 69 3.55 -4.73 -10.48
N GLY A 70 3.17 -3.47 -10.72
CA GLY A 70 2.21 -3.11 -11.77
C GLY A 70 2.62 -3.55 -13.18
N ASP A 71 3.91 -3.50 -13.51
CA ASP A 71 4.45 -3.93 -14.81
C ASP A 71 4.37 -5.45 -15.05
N LYS A 72 4.27 -6.24 -13.98
CA LYS A 72 4.28 -7.71 -14.03
C LYS A 72 2.95 -8.36 -13.67
N VAL A 73 2.13 -7.70 -12.85
CA VAL A 73 0.94 -8.31 -12.27
C VAL A 73 -0.02 -8.83 -13.34
N ARG A 74 -0.61 -10.00 -13.09
CA ARG A 74 -1.65 -10.61 -13.93
C ARG A 74 -2.82 -11.05 -13.07
N TYR A 75 -3.99 -11.19 -13.70
CA TYR A 75 -5.23 -11.70 -13.07
C TYR A 75 -5.83 -10.80 -11.98
N LEU A 76 -5.32 -9.58 -11.79
CA LEU A 76 -5.90 -8.60 -10.89
C LEU A 76 -7.19 -8.04 -11.51
N SER A 77 -8.29 -8.14 -10.78
CA SER A 77 -9.60 -7.60 -11.17
C SER A 77 -10.07 -6.56 -10.14
N PRO A 78 -11.00 -5.66 -10.49
CA PRO A 78 -11.43 -4.57 -9.60
C PRO A 78 -12.16 -5.02 -8.32
N ASP A 79 -12.63 -6.27 -8.24
CA ASP A 79 -13.37 -6.76 -7.08
C ASP A 79 -12.46 -7.23 -5.94
N GLU A 80 -12.92 -7.02 -4.70
CA GLU A 80 -12.14 -7.38 -3.51
C GLU A 80 -11.92 -8.88 -3.37
N ARG A 81 -12.87 -9.71 -3.84
CA ARG A 81 -12.82 -11.16 -3.61
C ARG A 81 -11.74 -11.82 -4.44
N SER A 82 -11.64 -11.49 -5.73
CA SER A 82 -10.58 -12.00 -6.61
C SER A 82 -9.20 -11.52 -6.16
N THR A 83 -9.10 -10.25 -5.74
CA THR A 83 -7.89 -9.68 -5.14
C THR A 83 -7.50 -10.44 -3.87
N ALA A 84 -8.44 -10.68 -2.95
CA ALA A 84 -8.19 -11.45 -1.74
C ALA A 84 -7.72 -12.89 -2.02
N ILE A 85 -8.20 -13.52 -3.09
CA ILE A 85 -7.70 -14.85 -3.53
C ILE A 85 -6.23 -14.78 -3.94
N LEU A 86 -5.79 -13.71 -4.62
CA LEU A 86 -4.38 -13.51 -4.97
C LEU A 86 -3.53 -13.31 -3.70
N LEU A 87 -4.00 -12.51 -2.74
CA LEU A 87 -3.32 -12.31 -1.46
C LEU A 87 -3.24 -13.62 -0.65
N GLN A 88 -4.29 -14.45 -0.66
CA GLN A 88 -4.23 -15.80 -0.05
C GLN A 88 -3.19 -16.70 -0.72
N LYS A 89 -3.08 -16.66 -2.05
CA LYS A 89 -2.05 -17.42 -2.78
C LYS A 89 -0.65 -16.94 -2.42
N ALA A 90 -0.44 -15.63 -2.32
CA ALA A 90 0.80 -15.04 -1.84
C ALA A 90 1.15 -15.57 -0.45
N LEU A 91 0.25 -15.45 0.52
CA LEU A 91 0.49 -15.91 1.89
C LEU A 91 0.71 -17.43 2.01
N ARG A 92 0.18 -18.24 1.09
CA ARG A 92 0.47 -19.70 1.03
C ARG A 92 1.84 -20.02 0.45
N ALA A 93 2.37 -19.17 -0.41
CA ALA A 93 3.67 -19.37 -1.05
C ALA A 93 4.85 -18.87 -0.20
N TYR A 94 4.56 -18.30 0.97
CA TYR A 94 5.58 -17.76 1.86
C TYR A 94 6.58 -18.83 2.31
N GLU A 95 7.87 -18.48 2.22
CA GLU A 95 9.00 -19.23 2.77
C GLU A 95 9.87 -18.28 3.62
N PRO A 96 10.28 -18.68 4.85
CA PRO A 96 11.06 -17.80 5.73
C PRO A 96 12.41 -17.37 5.15
N GLY A 97 12.75 -16.09 5.30
CA GLY A 97 14.04 -15.51 4.89
C GLY A 97 14.23 -15.29 3.38
N GLU A 98 13.21 -15.54 2.56
CA GLU A 98 13.26 -15.34 1.12
C GLU A 98 12.07 -14.49 0.64
N GLU A 99 12.28 -13.76 -0.46
CA GLU A 99 11.17 -13.17 -1.21
C GLU A 99 10.78 -14.10 -2.35
N VAL A 100 9.55 -14.61 -2.31
CA VAL A 100 9.06 -15.64 -3.24
C VAL A 100 7.97 -15.08 -4.14
N GLU A 101 8.05 -15.32 -5.45
CA GLU A 101 6.98 -15.01 -6.39
C GLU A 101 5.86 -16.05 -6.33
N SER A 102 4.67 -15.64 -5.90
CA SER A 102 3.52 -16.53 -5.73
C SER A 102 2.69 -16.70 -7.02
N THR A 103 2.51 -15.60 -7.73
CA THR A 103 1.81 -15.46 -9.01
C THR A 103 2.48 -14.30 -9.76
N PRO A 104 2.34 -14.19 -11.09
CA PRO A 104 3.07 -13.20 -11.86
C PRO A 104 2.95 -11.79 -11.26
N GLY A 105 4.08 -11.22 -10.87
CA GLY A 105 4.18 -9.87 -10.28
C GLY A 105 3.76 -9.74 -8.83
N ILE A 106 3.46 -10.82 -8.11
CA ILE A 106 3.06 -10.81 -6.69
C ILE A 106 4.04 -11.65 -5.87
N TYR A 107 4.80 -10.95 -5.03
CA TYR A 107 5.86 -11.49 -4.21
C TYR A 107 5.47 -11.44 -2.73
N VAL A 108 5.96 -12.40 -1.93
CA VAL A 108 5.74 -12.46 -0.48
C VAL A 108 7.08 -12.64 0.25
N SER A 109 7.23 -12.01 1.40
CA SER A 109 8.39 -12.16 2.29
C SER A 109 8.02 -11.91 3.77
N ASP A 110 9.01 -11.98 4.65
CA ASP A 110 8.98 -11.60 6.07
C ASP A 110 9.63 -10.24 6.36
N ALA A 111 9.87 -9.40 5.34
CA ALA A 111 10.33 -8.02 5.54
C ALA A 111 9.36 -7.26 6.44
N SER A 112 9.87 -6.63 7.50
CA SER A 112 9.06 -5.83 8.42
C SER A 112 8.74 -4.45 7.84
N PHE A 113 7.71 -3.79 8.36
CA PHE A 113 7.44 -2.39 8.02
C PHE A 113 8.67 -1.49 8.24
N LYS A 114 9.46 -1.78 9.28
CA LYS A 114 10.71 -1.07 9.57
C LYS A 114 11.72 -1.22 8.44
N ASP A 115 11.95 -2.44 7.98
CA ASP A 115 12.91 -2.71 6.89
C ASP A 115 12.52 -1.94 5.62
N ILE A 116 11.22 -1.95 5.28
CA ILE A 116 10.68 -1.24 4.11
C ILE A 116 10.86 0.29 4.25
N VAL A 117 10.60 0.86 5.43
CA VAL A 117 10.78 2.29 5.66
C VAL A 117 12.25 2.69 5.60
N GLU A 118 13.13 1.95 6.27
CA GLU A 118 14.56 2.24 6.32
C GLU A 118 15.21 2.16 4.93
N GLU A 119 14.82 1.18 4.11
CA GLU A 119 15.27 1.05 2.71
C GLU A 119 14.88 2.27 1.84
N ASN A 120 13.79 2.95 2.20
CA ASN A 120 13.17 3.98 1.36
C ASN A 120 13.19 5.39 1.98
N MET A 121 13.92 5.59 3.08
CA MET A 121 13.86 6.80 3.91
C MET A 121 14.08 8.09 3.10
N GLU A 122 15.10 8.14 2.23
CA GLU A 122 15.46 9.35 1.48
C GLU A 122 14.40 9.82 0.49
N ARG A 123 13.50 8.92 0.07
CA ARG A 123 12.43 9.19 -0.91
C ARG A 123 11.03 9.07 -0.30
N LEU A 124 10.95 8.92 1.02
CA LEU A 124 9.71 8.63 1.73
C LEU A 124 8.80 9.85 1.81
N VAL A 125 7.51 9.65 1.55
CA VAL A 125 6.47 10.66 1.69
C VAL A 125 5.36 10.08 2.56
N VAL A 126 5.20 10.61 3.77
CA VAL A 126 4.21 10.13 4.73
C VAL A 126 2.87 10.80 4.45
N LEU A 127 1.81 10.02 4.23
CA LEU A 127 0.46 10.56 4.15
C LEU A 127 -0.10 10.69 5.57
N ASP A 128 -0.36 11.92 5.98
CA ASP A 128 -0.79 12.27 7.33
C ASP A 128 -1.78 13.44 7.26
N GLU A 129 -2.90 13.33 7.96
CA GLU A 129 -3.91 14.38 8.06
C GLU A 129 -3.38 15.71 8.62
N LYS A 130 -2.27 15.69 9.37
CA LYS A 130 -1.58 16.86 9.93
C LYS A 130 -0.41 17.33 9.06
N GLY A 131 -0.13 16.66 7.95
CA GLY A 131 0.90 17.07 6.99
C GLY A 131 0.52 18.35 6.23
N ASP A 132 1.50 18.90 5.52
CA ASP A 132 1.26 20.03 4.63
C ASP A 132 0.32 19.63 3.49
N ASP A 133 -0.49 20.56 2.98
CA ASP A 133 -1.37 20.27 1.85
C ASP A 133 -0.53 19.79 0.66
N MET A 134 -0.83 18.58 0.16
CA MET A 134 -0.12 17.99 -0.97
C MET A 134 -0.14 18.89 -2.22
N ALA A 135 -1.16 19.75 -2.38
CA ALA A 135 -1.25 20.69 -3.48
C ALA A 135 -0.12 21.75 -3.48
N SER A 136 0.44 22.08 -2.31
CA SER A 136 1.54 23.06 -2.18
C SER A 136 2.93 22.41 -2.12
N CYS A 137 2.99 21.08 -2.06
CA CYS A 137 4.23 20.33 -1.93
C CYS A 137 4.86 19.99 -3.28
N THR A 138 6.19 19.97 -3.33
CA THR A 138 6.93 19.38 -4.46
C THR A 138 7.24 17.92 -4.13
N LEU A 139 6.65 17.01 -4.89
CA LEU A 139 6.88 15.57 -4.69
C LEU A 139 8.25 15.15 -5.28
N PRO A 140 8.95 14.17 -4.67
CA PRO A 140 10.13 13.56 -5.27
C PRO A 140 9.83 12.94 -6.64
N SER A 141 10.86 12.77 -7.48
CA SER A 141 10.70 12.14 -8.80
C SER A 141 10.47 10.62 -8.76
N ASP A 142 10.87 9.97 -7.65
CA ASP A 142 10.72 8.53 -7.43
C ASP A 142 10.14 8.25 -6.03
N PRO A 143 8.92 8.76 -5.74
CA PRO A 143 8.41 8.82 -4.38
C PRO A 143 8.05 7.43 -3.83
N CYS A 144 8.31 7.24 -2.54
CA CYS A 144 7.78 6.13 -1.75
C CYS A 144 6.72 6.68 -0.79
N PHE A 145 5.45 6.52 -1.14
CA PHE A 145 4.35 6.94 -0.28
C PHE A 145 4.07 5.91 0.78
N VAL A 146 3.87 6.35 2.03
CA VAL A 146 3.50 5.46 3.14
C VAL A 146 2.23 5.93 3.82
N LEU A 147 1.31 5.01 4.05
CA LEU A 147 0.03 5.28 4.71
C LEU A 147 -0.43 4.12 5.58
N GLY A 148 -1.08 4.46 6.70
CA GLY A 148 -1.70 3.49 7.59
C GLY A 148 -3.08 3.04 7.12
N ASP A 149 -3.59 1.98 7.75
CA ASP A 149 -4.97 1.54 7.61
C ASP A 149 -5.93 2.40 8.46
N HIS A 150 -7.08 1.85 8.83
CA HIS A 150 -8.08 2.50 9.68
C HIS A 150 -7.61 2.88 11.10
N ILE A 151 -6.47 2.37 11.59
CA ILE A 151 -5.92 2.69 12.91
C ILE A 151 -4.88 3.82 12.79
N GLY A 152 -4.18 3.90 11.66
CA GLY A 152 -3.05 4.82 11.48
C GLY A 152 -1.72 4.22 11.95
N PHE A 153 -0.75 5.09 12.24
CA PHE A 153 0.56 4.72 12.76
C PHE A 153 0.56 4.70 14.29
N GLU A 154 1.21 3.70 14.88
CA GLU A 154 1.45 3.64 16.32
C GLU A 154 2.64 4.55 16.72
N PRO A 155 2.78 4.92 18.01
CA PRO A 155 3.85 5.83 18.44
C PRO A 155 5.28 5.38 18.10
N GLU A 156 5.52 4.08 17.96
CA GLU A 156 6.82 3.55 17.54
C GLU A 156 7.06 3.76 16.04
N GLU A 157 6.02 3.67 15.22
CA GLU A 157 6.08 3.96 13.78
C GLU A 157 6.17 5.46 13.51
N ASP A 158 5.48 6.29 14.29
CA ASP A 158 5.63 7.74 14.17
C ASP A 158 7.08 8.18 14.44
N LYS A 159 7.78 7.52 15.38
CA LYS A 159 9.21 7.74 15.62
C LYS A 159 10.07 7.26 14.45
N LEU A 160 9.75 6.11 13.89
CA LEU A 160 10.44 5.57 12.71
C LEU A 160 10.27 6.49 11.48
N LEU A 161 9.07 7.06 11.31
CA LEU A 161 8.71 7.96 10.21
C LEU A 161 9.09 9.43 10.48
N HIS A 162 9.74 9.73 11.60
CA HIS A 162 10.08 11.09 11.99
C HIS A 162 11.02 11.75 10.98
N ASP A 163 12.00 10.99 10.48
CA ASP A 163 13.05 11.50 9.60
C ASP A 163 12.62 11.50 8.11
N ALA A 164 11.36 11.18 7.83
CA ALA A 164 10.83 11.24 6.47
C ALA A 164 10.91 12.69 5.94
N PRO A 165 11.41 12.89 4.71
CA PRO A 165 11.66 14.24 4.18
C PRO A 165 10.38 15.03 3.93
N LEU A 166 9.25 14.35 3.76
CA LEU A 166 7.97 14.99 3.48
C LEU A 166 6.82 14.27 4.16
N ARG A 167 5.90 15.06 4.72
CA ARG A 167 4.63 14.60 5.29
C ARG A 167 3.49 15.44 4.73
N VAL A 168 2.57 14.80 4.02
CA VAL A 168 1.52 15.49 3.26
C VAL A 168 0.13 15.07 3.66
N SER A 169 -0.79 16.02 3.66
CA SER A 169 -2.23 15.79 3.72
C SER A 169 -2.83 15.87 2.33
N VAL A 170 -3.68 14.90 1.98
CA VAL A 170 -4.37 14.85 0.68
C VAL A 170 -5.79 15.42 0.73
N SER A 171 -6.29 15.74 1.94
CA SER A 171 -7.66 16.19 2.15
C SER A 171 -7.83 16.78 3.57
N PRO A 172 -8.65 17.82 3.74
CA PRO A 172 -8.98 18.36 5.07
C PRO A 172 -9.86 17.42 5.90
N ARG A 173 -10.40 16.35 5.30
CA ARG A 173 -11.13 15.28 5.98
C ARG A 173 -10.29 14.02 6.03
N VAL A 174 -10.42 13.27 7.12
CA VAL A 174 -9.85 11.92 7.25
C VAL A 174 -10.56 10.99 6.27
N LEU A 175 -9.80 10.39 5.35
CA LEU A 175 -10.32 9.50 4.31
C LEU A 175 -9.90 8.06 4.57
N HIS A 176 -10.56 7.13 3.89
CA HIS A 176 -10.03 5.77 3.77
C HIS A 176 -8.73 5.77 2.97
N ALA A 177 -7.79 4.91 3.36
CA ALA A 177 -6.49 4.75 2.69
C ALA A 177 -6.60 4.62 1.17
N SER A 178 -7.57 3.84 0.68
CA SER A 178 -7.85 3.68 -0.76
C SER A 178 -8.22 5.00 -1.45
N HIS A 179 -8.95 5.89 -0.78
CA HIS A 179 -9.30 7.20 -1.34
C HIS A 179 -8.09 8.14 -1.34
N CYS A 180 -7.24 8.07 -0.31
CA CYS A 180 -5.99 8.82 -0.27
C CYS A 180 -5.12 8.46 -1.48
N ILE A 181 -5.01 7.17 -1.80
CA ILE A 181 -4.29 6.67 -2.97
C ILE A 181 -4.88 7.23 -4.27
N VAL A 182 -6.21 7.26 -4.42
CA VAL A 182 -6.84 7.82 -5.63
C VAL A 182 -6.53 9.31 -5.79
N LEU A 183 -6.61 10.10 -4.72
CA LEU A 183 -6.31 11.54 -4.77
C LEU A 183 -4.83 11.80 -5.06
N LEU A 184 -3.95 11.01 -4.43
CA LEU A 184 -2.52 11.04 -4.66
C LEU A 184 -2.17 10.76 -6.13
N LEU A 185 -2.66 9.64 -6.68
CA LEU A 185 -2.36 9.27 -8.07
C LEU A 185 -2.97 10.26 -9.06
N ASN A 186 -4.16 10.79 -8.79
CA ASN A 186 -4.74 11.86 -9.61
C ASN A 186 -3.89 13.14 -9.58
N ARG A 187 -3.28 13.50 -8.44
CA ARG A 187 -2.34 14.63 -8.37
C ARG A 187 -1.11 14.40 -9.26
N ILE A 188 -0.52 13.21 -9.18
CA ILE A 188 0.66 12.83 -9.98
C ILE A 188 0.33 12.82 -11.47
N ASP A 189 -0.78 12.20 -11.88
CA ASP A 189 -1.24 12.18 -13.27
C ASP A 189 -1.36 13.60 -13.84
N ARG A 190 -1.85 14.53 -13.02
CA ARG A 190 -2.02 15.94 -13.38
C ARG A 190 -0.69 16.67 -13.52
N ASP A 191 0.27 16.41 -12.64
CA ASP A 191 1.62 17.00 -12.74
C ASP A 191 2.34 16.53 -14.01
N VAL A 192 2.30 15.22 -14.30
CA VAL A 192 2.91 14.65 -15.49
C VAL A 192 2.31 15.23 -16.77
N ASN A 193 1.00 15.50 -16.77
CA ASN A 193 0.29 16.06 -17.92
C ASN A 193 0.25 17.61 -17.94
N GLY A 194 0.85 18.29 -16.96
CA GLY A 194 0.82 19.76 -16.84
C GLY A 194 -0.58 20.36 -16.66
N GLN A 195 -1.53 19.59 -16.10
CA GLN A 195 -2.93 20.01 -15.91
C GLN A 195 -3.24 20.29 -14.44
N SER A 196 -3.15 21.56 -14.03
CA SER A 196 -3.66 22.00 -12.71
C SER A 196 -5.12 22.43 -12.85
N PHE A 197 -6.05 21.71 -12.24
CA PHE A 197 -7.40 22.24 -11.97
C PHE A 197 -7.62 22.34 -10.47
N LEU A 198 -7.94 23.57 -10.06
CA LEU A 198 -8.45 24.01 -8.77
C LEU A 198 -9.52 23.07 -8.20
#